data_AF-A0A7X6VNX2-F1
#
_entry.id   AF-A0A7X6VNX2-F1
#
_cell.length_a   1.000
_cell.length_b   1.000
_cell.length_c   1.000
_cell.angle_alpha   90.00
_cell.angle_beta   90.00
_cell.angle_gamma   90.00
#
_symmetry.space_group_name_H-M   'P 1'
#
loop_
_entity.id
_entity.type
_entity.pdbx_description
1 polymer ?
#
loop_
_entity_poly.entity_id
_entity_poly.type
_entity_poly.pdbx_seq_one_letter_code
_entity_poly.pdbx_strand_id
1 'polypeptide(L)'
;MKFTVGLKIFITIIATIILVFLVVFVNKKYLSETDGIIYINIVDEEINLDKTDEVSFSKGEKLVDILKRNYVIDIKDGFLYQIDEIKSYDISNKFIQIWLNDKLANKGIEQLAFKNKDKITFKLAKVGDY
;
A
#
# COMPACT_ATOMS: atom_id res chain seq x y z
N MET A 1 -32.54 4.44 -38.53
CA MET A 1 -32.12 5.85 -38.77
C MET A 1 -30.75 5.81 -39.43
N LYS A 2 -30.61 6.24 -40.70
CA LYS A 2 -29.31 6.24 -41.41
C LYS A 2 -28.54 7.50 -41.00
N PHE A 3 -27.50 7.34 -40.20
CA PHE A 3 -26.59 8.44 -39.87
C PHE A 3 -25.86 8.90 -41.14
N THR A 4 -25.94 10.18 -41.44
CA THR A 4 -25.21 10.79 -42.55
C THR A 4 -23.71 10.71 -42.30
N VAL A 5 -22.92 10.66 -43.39
CA VAL A 5 -21.45 10.52 -43.30
C VAL A 5 -20.83 11.60 -42.41
N GLY A 6 -21.32 12.84 -42.48
CA GLY A 6 -20.86 13.94 -41.62
C GLY A 6 -21.11 13.72 -40.13
N LEU A 7 -22.25 13.12 -39.75
CA LEU A 7 -22.58 12.85 -38.35
C LEU A 7 -21.71 11.73 -37.75
N LYS A 8 -21.33 10.74 -38.57
CA LYS A 8 -20.39 9.68 -38.14
C LYS A 8 -19.01 10.25 -37.84
N ILE A 9 -18.49 11.09 -38.73
CA ILE A 9 -17.18 11.75 -38.57
C ILE A 9 -17.17 12.58 -37.28
N PHE A 10 -18.24 13.33 -37.01
CA PHE A 10 -18.34 14.15 -35.80
C PHE A 10 -18.31 13.32 -34.50
N ILE A 11 -19.04 12.20 -34.45
CA ILE A 11 -19.06 11.30 -33.28
C ILE A 11 -17.68 10.68 -33.05
N THR A 12 -16.97 10.29 -34.11
CA THR A 12 -15.61 9.72 -33.99
C THR A 12 -14.64 10.73 -33.38
N ILE A 13 -14.68 11.99 -33.80
CA ILE A 13 -13.82 13.04 -33.25
C ILE A 13 -14.08 13.26 -31.77
N ILE A 14 -15.35 13.30 -31.35
CA ILE A 14 -15.72 13.45 -29.93
C ILE A 14 -15.23 12.25 -29.11
N ALA A 15 -15.42 11.02 -29.60
CA ALA A 15 -14.98 9.82 -28.91
C ALA A 15 -13.45 9.81 -28.73
N THR A 16 -12.68 10.25 -29.73
CA THR A 16 -11.22 10.38 -29.63
C THR A 16 -10.81 11.44 -28.61
N ILE A 17 -11.48 12.59 -28.57
CA ILE A 17 -11.20 13.64 -27.58
C ILE A 17 -11.48 13.13 -26.16
N ILE A 18 -12.57 12.39 -25.95
CA ILE A 18 -12.90 11.79 -24.66
C ILE A 18 -11.83 10.76 -24.27
N LEU A 19 -11.37 9.93 -25.21
CA LEU A 19 -10.32 8.94 -24.94
C LEU A 19 -9.01 9.61 -24.54
N VAL A 20 -8.59 10.67 -25.25
CA VAL A 20 -7.39 11.46 -24.91
C VAL A 20 -7.56 12.14 -23.56
N PHE A 21 -8.74 12.71 -23.28
CA PHE A 21 -9.03 13.34 -22.00
C PHE A 21 -8.98 12.33 -20.84
N LEU A 22 -9.54 11.12 -21.03
CA LEU A 22 -9.43 10.04 -20.05
C LEU A 22 -7.97 9.65 -19.81
N VAL A 23 -7.18 9.47 -20.87
CA VAL A 23 -5.75 9.16 -20.75
C VAL A 23 -4.99 10.26 -20.01
N VAL A 24 -5.23 11.54 -20.33
CA VAL A 24 -4.59 12.68 -19.64
C VAL A 24 -5.03 12.77 -18.18
N PHE A 25 -6.31 12.56 -17.89
CA PHE A 25 -6.88 12.63 -16.54
C PHE A 25 -6.36 11.48 -15.66
N VAL A 26 -6.29 10.27 -16.23
CA VAL A 26 -5.70 9.08 -15.62
C VAL A 26 -4.21 9.35 -15.37
N ASN A 27 -3.45 9.81 -16.36
CA ASN A 27 -2.02 10.14 -16.21
C ASN A 27 -1.75 11.26 -15.19
N LYS A 28 -2.65 12.25 -15.04
CA LYS A 28 -2.53 13.27 -13.99
C LYS A 28 -2.66 12.72 -12.57
N LYS A 29 -3.33 11.58 -12.36
CA LYS A 29 -3.32 10.86 -11.08
C LYS A 29 -2.03 10.05 -10.85
N TYR A 30 -1.29 9.72 -11.91
CA TYR A 30 -0.04 8.95 -11.83
C TYR A 30 1.23 9.81 -11.85
N LEU A 31 1.15 11.06 -12.31
CA LEU A 31 2.23 12.06 -12.21
C LEU A 31 2.11 12.82 -10.88
N SER A 32 2.29 12.11 -9.77
CA SER A 32 2.47 12.74 -8.46
C SER A 32 3.96 13.03 -8.27
N GLU A 33 4.32 14.31 -8.29
CA GLU A 33 5.70 14.76 -8.06
C GLU A 33 6.21 14.33 -6.68
N THR A 34 7.36 13.65 -6.72
CA THR A 34 8.18 13.00 -5.67
C THR A 34 7.66 11.68 -5.10
N ASP A 35 7.87 10.62 -5.87
CA ASP A 35 7.91 9.23 -5.40
C ASP A 35 9.11 9.02 -4.45
N GLY A 36 8.85 8.37 -3.32
CA GLY A 36 9.88 7.83 -2.44
C GLY A 36 9.87 6.30 -2.46
N ILE A 37 10.88 5.70 -1.85
CA ILE A 37 10.92 4.26 -1.58
C ILE A 37 10.92 4.05 -0.07
N ILE A 38 10.28 2.99 0.39
CA ILE A 38 10.41 2.46 1.75
C ILE A 38 10.75 0.98 1.66
N TYR A 39 11.36 0.46 2.72
CA TYR A 39 11.67 -0.96 2.83
C TYR A 39 10.68 -1.59 3.79
N ILE A 40 9.84 -2.50 3.28
CA ILE A 40 8.90 -3.27 4.10
C ILE A 40 9.55 -4.61 4.41
N ASN A 41 9.75 -4.90 5.68
CA ASN A 41 10.35 -6.13 6.15
C ASN A 41 9.35 -6.94 6.97
N ILE A 42 9.11 -8.20 6.60
CA ILE A 42 8.18 -9.11 7.27
C ILE A 42 9.01 -10.21 7.91
N VAL A 43 8.88 -10.38 9.23
CA VAL A 43 9.71 -11.28 10.02
C VAL A 43 8.84 -12.20 10.89
N ASP A 44 9.11 -13.50 10.82
CA ASP A 44 8.60 -14.51 11.74
C ASP A 44 9.70 -15.53 12.06
N GLU A 45 10.18 -15.50 13.30
CA GLU A 45 11.28 -16.36 13.78
C GLU A 45 10.86 -17.83 13.90
N GLU A 46 9.57 -18.14 14.06
CA GLU A 46 9.13 -19.53 14.22
C GLU A 46 9.24 -20.31 12.91
N ILE A 47 8.98 -19.64 11.79
CA ILE A 47 9.04 -20.23 10.45
C ILE A 47 10.31 -19.81 9.69
N ASN A 48 11.24 -19.11 10.34
CA ASN A 48 12.46 -18.54 9.74
C ASN A 48 12.16 -17.65 8.50
N LEU A 49 11.09 -16.87 8.57
CA LEU A 49 10.75 -15.88 7.55
C LEU A 49 11.45 -14.56 7.86
N ASP A 50 12.24 -14.05 6.92
CA ASP A 50 12.77 -12.70 6.90
C ASP A 50 12.78 -12.21 5.45
N LYS A 51 11.73 -11.51 5.06
CA LYS A 51 11.52 -11.00 3.69
C LYS A 51 11.58 -9.49 3.73
N THR A 52 12.34 -8.87 2.82
CA THR A 52 12.37 -7.41 2.65
C THR A 52 12.04 -7.06 1.21
N ASP A 53 11.06 -6.20 1.02
CA ASP A 53 10.65 -5.66 -0.27
C ASP A 53 10.90 -4.14 -0.32
N GLU A 54 11.28 -3.65 -1.50
CA GLU A 54 11.32 -2.22 -1.80
C GLU A 54 9.96 -1.80 -2.37
N VAL A 55 9.32 -0.83 -1.71
CA VAL A 55 7.98 -0.37 -2.07
C VAL A 55 8.00 1.13 -2.33
N SER A 56 7.52 1.53 -3.52
CA SER A 56 7.35 2.93 -3.85
C SER A 56 6.14 3.53 -3.15
N PHE A 57 6.21 4.82 -2.82
CA PHE A 57 5.07 5.56 -2.29
C PHE A 57 5.04 6.99 -2.80
N SER A 58 3.85 7.55 -2.91
CA SER A 58 3.66 8.96 -3.24
C SER A 58 3.66 9.82 -1.97
N LYS A 59 4.17 11.05 -2.06
CA LYS A 59 4.20 11.98 -0.93
C LYS A 59 2.81 12.14 -0.27
N GLY A 60 2.75 11.87 1.04
CA GLY A 60 1.51 11.97 1.82
C GLY A 60 0.61 10.74 1.76
N GLU A 61 0.98 9.70 1.00
CA GLU A 61 0.31 8.40 1.01
C GLU A 61 0.40 7.77 2.41
N LYS A 62 -0.68 7.14 2.85
CA LYS A 62 -0.72 6.46 4.15
C LYS A 62 -0.13 5.08 4.04
N LEU A 63 0.54 4.63 5.10
CA LEU A 63 1.14 3.29 5.13
C LEU A 63 0.09 2.20 4.90
N VAL A 64 -1.09 2.31 5.51
CA VAL A 64 -2.17 1.33 5.30
C VAL A 64 -2.58 1.18 3.83
N ASP A 65 -2.55 2.25 3.03
CA ASP A 65 -2.92 2.20 1.62
C ASP A 65 -1.81 1.52 0.79
N ILE A 66 -0.55 1.82 1.13
CA ILE A 66 0.63 1.13 0.57
C ILE A 66 0.58 -0.37 0.90
N LEU A 67 0.16 -0.73 2.11
CA LEU A 67 0.08 -2.14 2.48
C LEU A 67 -1.03 -2.86 1.71
N LYS A 68 -2.24 -2.27 1.63
CA LYS A 68 -3.38 -2.86 0.92
C LYS A 68 -3.13 -3.13 -0.56
N ARG A 69 -2.29 -2.31 -1.21
CA ARG A 69 -2.01 -2.44 -2.65
C ARG A 69 -0.89 -3.44 -2.97
N ASN A 70 -0.04 -3.78 -1.99
CA ASN A 70 1.14 -4.63 -2.20
C ASN A 70 1.08 -5.97 -1.45
N TYR A 71 0.26 -6.07 -0.40
CA TYR A 71 0.23 -7.22 0.53
C TYR A 71 -1.20 -7.66 0.84
N VAL A 72 -1.34 -8.92 1.24
CA VAL A 72 -2.60 -9.41 1.80
C VAL A 72 -2.65 -9.03 3.27
N ILE A 73 -3.48 -8.05 3.62
CA ILE A 73 -3.63 -7.60 5.01
C ILE A 73 -5.04 -7.81 5.57
N ASP A 74 -5.12 -8.14 6.86
CA ASP A 74 -6.36 -8.17 7.64
C ASP A 74 -6.22 -7.20 8.80
N ILE A 75 -7.15 -6.24 8.91
CA ILE A 75 -7.17 -5.22 9.96
C ILE A 75 -8.52 -5.31 10.67
N LYS A 76 -8.50 -5.44 12.00
CA LYS A 76 -9.72 -5.43 12.83
C LYS A 76 -9.49 -4.50 14.01
N ASP A 77 -10.48 -3.66 14.30
CA ASP A 77 -10.43 -2.71 15.42
C ASP A 77 -9.15 -1.84 15.46
N GLY A 78 -8.59 -1.53 14.29
CA GLY A 78 -7.36 -0.74 14.16
C GLY A 78 -6.04 -1.51 14.36
N PHE A 79 -6.11 -2.82 14.61
CA PHE A 79 -4.94 -3.69 14.74
C PHE A 79 -4.70 -4.50 13.46
N LEU A 80 -3.42 -4.65 13.09
CA LEU A 80 -3.00 -5.51 12.00
C LEU A 80 -2.96 -6.96 12.48
N TYR A 81 -3.86 -7.80 11.97
CA TYR A 81 -3.95 -9.23 12.29
C TYR A 81 -3.20 -10.11 11.29
N GLN A 82 -3.04 -9.65 10.05
CA GLN A 82 -2.34 -10.41 9.02
C GLN A 82 -1.57 -9.47 8.10
N ILE A 83 -0.37 -9.88 7.70
CA ILE A 83 0.35 -9.35 6.54
C ILE A 83 1.05 -10.50 5.83
N ASP A 84 0.63 -10.77 4.58
CA ASP A 84 1.02 -11.94 3.80
C ASP A 84 0.88 -13.26 4.59
N GLU A 85 2.02 -13.90 4.86
CA GLU A 85 2.15 -15.22 5.47
C GLU A 85 2.08 -15.16 7.00
N ILE A 86 2.32 -14.00 7.61
CA ILE A 86 2.28 -13.86 9.07
C ILE A 86 0.88 -13.47 9.54
N LYS A 87 0.39 -14.19 10.55
CA LYS A 87 -0.96 -14.00 11.09
C LYS A 87 -0.99 -14.12 12.61
N SER A 88 -1.48 -13.07 13.25
CA SER A 88 -1.96 -13.07 14.62
C SER A 88 -3.37 -13.65 14.61
N TYR A 89 -3.53 -14.91 15.00
CA TYR A 89 -4.86 -15.51 15.19
C TYR A 89 -5.48 -15.12 16.54
N ASP A 90 -4.64 -14.74 17.50
CA ASP A 90 -5.03 -14.36 18.85
C ASP A 90 -4.04 -13.34 19.42
N ILE A 91 -4.48 -12.08 19.53
CA ILE A 91 -3.68 -10.97 20.07
C ILE A 91 -3.27 -11.18 21.54
N SER A 92 -3.94 -12.07 22.27
CA SER A 92 -3.58 -12.41 23.64
C SER A 92 -2.35 -13.32 23.73
N ASN A 93 -1.92 -13.91 22.61
CA ASN A 93 -0.76 -14.79 22.53
C ASN A 93 0.30 -14.28 21.54
N LYS A 94 -0.11 -13.81 20.35
CA LYS A 94 0.80 -13.27 19.34
C LYS A 94 0.24 -12.03 18.68
N PHE A 95 1.07 -11.02 18.45
CA PHE A 95 0.68 -9.80 17.76
C PHE A 95 1.79 -9.33 16.82
N ILE A 96 1.41 -8.58 15.80
CA ILE A 96 2.35 -8.01 14.84
C ILE A 96 2.87 -6.70 15.42
N GLN A 97 4.14 -6.70 15.83
CA GLN A 97 4.85 -5.48 16.20
C GLN A 97 5.27 -4.72 14.95
N ILE A 98 5.14 -3.40 15.01
CA ILE A 98 5.58 -2.51 13.95
C ILE A 98 6.81 -1.78 14.45
N TRP A 99 7.88 -1.85 13.67
CA TRP A 99 9.14 -1.17 13.95
C TRP A 99 9.43 -0.19 12.82
N LEU A 100 9.88 1.01 13.17
CA LEU A 100 10.34 2.02 12.23
C LEU A 100 11.82 2.29 12.50
N ASN A 101 12.68 1.98 11.53
CA ASN A 101 14.14 2.12 11.63
C ASN A 101 14.68 1.51 12.93
N ASP A 102 14.38 0.22 13.15
CA ASP A 102 14.83 -0.57 14.30
C ASP A 102 14.34 -0.07 15.67
N LYS A 103 13.32 0.80 15.69
CA LYS A 103 12.64 1.25 16.92
C LYS A 103 11.17 0.85 16.89
N LEU A 104 10.67 0.35 18.02
CA LEU A 104 9.25 0.01 18.14
C LEU A 104 8.40 1.26 17.86
N ALA A 105 7.47 1.14 16.93
CA ALA A 105 6.58 2.23 16.56
C ALA A 105 5.58 2.51 17.70
N ASN A 106 5.35 3.79 17.97
CA ASN A 106 4.35 4.24 18.95
C ASN A 106 2.96 4.43 18.34
N LYS A 107 2.80 4.13 17.05
CA LYS A 107 1.58 4.30 16.25
C LYS A 107 1.37 3.10 15.35
N GLY A 108 0.11 2.73 15.15
CA GLY A 108 -0.29 1.70 14.19
C GLY A 108 -0.22 2.18 12.74
N ILE A 109 -0.40 1.25 11.80
CA ILE A 109 -0.25 1.49 10.35
C ILE A 109 -1.16 2.59 9.77
N GLU A 110 -2.27 2.92 10.45
CA GLU A 110 -3.18 3.99 10.00
C GLU A 110 -2.66 5.39 10.31
N GLN A 111 -1.75 5.50 11.29
CA GLN A 111 -1.25 6.77 11.83
C GLN A 111 0.28 6.89 11.77
N LEU A 112 0.99 5.83 11.35
CA LEU A 112 2.44 5.82 11.30
C LEU A 112 2.92 6.76 10.19
N ALA A 113 3.66 7.78 10.59
CA ALA A 113 4.38 8.64 9.67
C ALA A 113 5.73 8.01 9.32
N PHE A 114 6.10 8.09 8.05
CA PHE A 114 7.37 7.58 7.51
C PHE A 114 7.88 8.52 6.42
N LYS A 115 9.14 8.37 6.04
CA LYS A 115 9.82 9.15 5.01
C LYS A 115 10.56 8.23 4.04
N ASN A 116 11.07 8.83 2.97
CA ASN A 116 11.87 8.14 1.98
C ASN A 116 13.07 7.42 2.64
N LYS A 117 13.28 6.17 2.22
CA LYS A 117 14.28 5.21 2.68
C LYS A 117 14.09 4.70 4.11
N ASP A 118 12.96 4.97 4.76
CA ASP A 118 12.66 4.33 6.04
C ASP A 118 12.48 2.82 5.87
N LYS A 119 12.92 2.07 6.88
CA LYS A 119 12.63 0.64 7.02
C LYS A 119 11.48 0.46 8.00
N ILE A 120 10.43 -0.24 7.58
CA ILE A 120 9.29 -0.60 8.40
C ILE A 120 9.27 -2.12 8.52
N THR A 121 9.46 -2.63 9.74
CA THR A 121 9.45 -4.07 10.01
C THR A 121 8.16 -4.47 10.71
N PHE A 122 7.50 -5.49 10.17
CA PHE A 122 6.38 -6.20 10.77
C PHE A 122 6.91 -7.52 11.33
N LYS A 123 7.01 -7.61 12.66
CA LYS A 123 7.52 -8.79 13.35
C LYS A 123 6.40 -9.47 14.13
N LEU A 124 6.20 -10.77 13.92
CA LEU A 124 5.31 -11.55 14.77
C LEU A 124 5.99 -11.77 16.13
N ALA A 125 5.40 -11.23 17.19
CA ALA A 125 5.91 -11.34 18.57
C ALA A 125 4.93 -12.12 19.44
N LYS A 126 5.43 -12.84 20.45
CA LYS A 126 4.60 -13.45 21.49
C LYS A 126 4.37 -12.49 22.64
N VAL A 127 3.22 -12.60 23.28
CA VAL A 127 2.92 -11.88 24.51
C VAL A 127 3.86 -12.38 25.61
N GLY A 128 4.70 -11.49 26.14
CA GLY A 128 5.71 -11.79 27.15
C GLY A 128 7.16 -11.78 26.66
N ASP A 129 7.38 -11.74 25.33
CA ASP A 129 8.69 -11.47 24.76
C ASP A 129 8.93 -9.94 24.75
N TYR A 130 9.74 -9.46 25.70
CA TYR A 130 10.18 -8.06 25.81
C TYR A 130 11.68 -7.94 25.53
#